data_AF-A0A6J6HR16-F1
#
_entry.id   AF-A0A6J6HR16-F1
#
_cell.length_a   1.000
_cell.length_b   1.000
_cell.length_c   1.000
_cell.angle_alpha   90.00
_cell.angle_beta   90.00
_cell.angle_gamma   90.00
#
_symmetry.space_group_name_H-M   'P 1'
#
loop_
_entity.id
_entity.type
_entity.pdbx_description
1 polymer ?
#
loop_
_entity_poly.entity_id
_entity_poly.type
_entity_poly.pdbx_seq_one_letter_code
_entity_poly.pdbx_strand_id
1 'polypeptide(L)'
;MVGESLSGTTIDLEHKTVKLLAEATNIPEYVEVVFDKQGAGYHVLAKDIVLPSGVELDIAADELVATVVETPAGHADDLAAPAPAVAAAAEPAAE
;
A
#
# COMPACT_ATOMS: atom_id res chain seq x y z
N MET A 1 0.60 11.95 2.13
CA MET A 1 0.87 10.53 2.45
C MET A 1 1.92 10.50 3.54
N VAL A 2 1.66 9.76 4.61
CA VAL A 2 2.54 9.60 5.77
C VAL A 2 2.81 8.12 5.98
N GLY A 3 4.06 7.74 6.19
CA GLY A 3 4.47 6.33 6.35
C GLY A 3 5.17 5.75 5.13
N GLU A 4 5.63 4.51 5.28
CA GLU A 4 6.44 3.79 4.28
C GLU A 4 5.66 2.61 3.71
N SER A 5 5.78 2.41 2.39
CA SER A 5 5.31 1.19 1.73
C SER A 5 6.22 0.02 2.09
N LEU A 6 5.65 -1.19 2.14
CA LEU A 6 6.43 -2.41 2.32
C LEU A 6 7.42 -2.58 1.15
N SER A 7 8.65 -3.04 1.42
CA SER A 7 9.62 -3.34 0.36
C SER A 7 9.00 -4.29 -0.68
N GLY A 8 9.14 -3.96 -1.96
CA GLY A 8 8.50 -4.72 -3.04
C GLY A 8 7.08 -4.29 -3.37
N THR A 9 6.50 -3.29 -2.69
CA THR A 9 5.20 -2.68 -3.02
C THR A 9 5.33 -1.21 -3.41
N THR A 10 4.40 -0.71 -4.22
CA THR A 10 4.25 0.70 -4.60
C THR A 10 2.85 1.16 -4.25
N ILE A 11 2.72 2.40 -3.80
CA ILE A 11 1.43 3.02 -3.52
C ILE A 11 0.96 3.78 -4.74
N ASP A 12 -0.20 3.39 -5.26
CA ASP A 12 -0.89 4.08 -6.34
C ASP A 12 -2.00 4.95 -5.76
N LEU A 13 -2.00 6.24 -6.13
CA LEU A 13 -3.03 7.19 -5.72
C LEU A 13 -4.02 7.40 -6.86
N GLU A 14 -5.21 6.87 -6.69
CA GLU A 14 -6.28 6.95 -7.69
C GLU A 14 -6.94 8.33 -7.64
N HIS A 15 -7.23 8.83 -6.44
CA HIS A 15 -7.74 10.19 -6.22
C HIS A 15 -6.67 11.09 -5.57
N LYS A 16 -5.94 11.83 -6.41
CA LYS A 16 -4.96 12.84 -5.96
C LYS A 16 -5.59 14.12 -5.41
N THR A 17 -6.84 14.36 -5.78
CA THR A 17 -7.63 15.52 -5.36
C THR A 17 -8.97 15.00 -4.85
N VAL A 18 -9.29 15.36 -3.62
CA VAL A 18 -10.54 14.99 -2.96
C VAL A 18 -11.35 16.26 -2.72
N LYS A 19 -12.68 16.17 -2.77
CA LYS A 19 -13.53 17.27 -2.33
C LYS A 19 -13.80 17.12 -0.84
N LEU A 20 -13.64 18.21 -0.10
CA LEU A 20 -13.84 18.25 1.34
C LEU A 20 -14.73 19.43 1.70
N LEU A 21 -15.59 19.21 2.68
CA LEU A 21 -16.38 20.23 3.36
C LEU A 21 -15.65 20.58 4.65
N ALA A 22 -15.14 21.80 4.72
CA ALA A 22 -14.46 22.33 5.90
C ALA A 22 -15.05 23.69 6.27
N GLU A 23 -15.10 24.00 7.56
CA GLU A 23 -15.43 25.34 8.03
C GLU A 23 -14.46 26.37 7.46
N ALA A 24 -14.92 27.58 7.14
CA ALA A 24 -14.10 28.63 6.52
C ALA A 24 -12.84 28.99 7.36
N THR A 25 -12.89 28.73 8.66
CA THR A 25 -11.79 28.93 9.62
C THR A 25 -10.85 27.72 9.78
N ASN A 26 -11.22 26.56 9.24
CA ASN A 26 -10.48 25.29 9.37
C ASN A 26 -10.28 24.62 8.01
N ILE A 27 -10.06 25.38 6.94
CA ILE A 27 -9.75 24.83 5.62
C ILE A 27 -8.37 24.16 5.72
N PRO A 28 -8.27 22.83 5.54
CA PRO A 28 -6.99 22.14 5.60
C PRO A 28 -6.19 22.37 4.31
N GLU A 29 -4.88 22.54 4.43
CA GLU A 29 -3.98 22.60 3.25
C GLU A 29 -3.70 21.20 2.68
N TYR A 30 -3.73 20.17 3.52
CA TYR A 30 -3.51 18.78 3.13
C TYR A 30 -4.24 17.83 4.07
N VAL A 31 -4.51 16.62 3.56
CA VAL A 31 -5.01 15.50 4.34
C VAL A 31 -3.95 14.40 4.44
N GLU A 32 -3.95 13.71 5.56
CA GLU A 32 -2.97 12.67 5.84
C GLU A 32 -3.59 11.30 5.59
N VAL A 33 -2.88 10.52 4.77
CA VAL A 33 -3.19 9.11 4.54
C VAL A 33 -2.01 8.33 5.08
N VAL A 34 -2.27 7.48 6.08
CA VAL A 34 -1.23 6.76 6.84
C VAL A 34 -1.06 5.36 6.26
N PHE A 35 0.18 4.99 5.93
CA PHE A 35 0.54 3.65 5.48
C PHE A 35 1.59 3.05 6.42
N ASP A 36 1.21 1.99 7.15
CA ASP A 36 2.11 1.28 8.06
C ASP A 36 2.48 -0.08 7.45
N LYS A 37 3.34 -0.08 6.41
CA LYS A 37 3.88 -1.30 5.78
C LYS A 37 2.83 -2.35 5.39
N GLN A 38 1.65 -1.88 4.97
CA GLN A 38 0.57 -2.76 4.52
C GLN A 38 1.00 -3.52 3.26
N GLY A 39 0.54 -4.77 3.14
CA GLY A 39 0.86 -5.64 2.01
C GLY A 39 0.15 -5.22 0.72
N ALA A 40 0.55 -5.83 -0.40
CA ALA A 40 -0.12 -5.62 -1.68
C ALA A 40 -1.60 -6.04 -1.64
N GLY A 41 -2.46 -5.26 -2.30
CA GLY A 41 -3.92 -5.41 -2.24
C GLY A 41 -4.59 -4.64 -1.10
N TYR A 42 -3.86 -3.81 -0.35
CA TYR A 42 -4.46 -2.92 0.64
C TYR A 42 -5.08 -1.69 -0.05
N HIS A 43 -6.36 -1.45 0.20
CA HIS A 43 -7.11 -0.33 -0.37
C HIS A 43 -7.49 0.64 0.74
N VAL A 44 -7.04 1.89 0.62
CA VAL A 44 -7.48 3.00 1.45
C VAL A 44 -8.72 3.61 0.83
N LEU A 45 -9.81 3.57 1.59
CA LEU A 45 -11.06 4.24 1.24
C LEU A 45 -11.06 5.67 1.78
N ALA A 46 -11.91 6.53 1.21
CA ALA A 46 -12.05 7.91 1.65
C ALA A 46 -12.31 8.03 3.16
N LYS A 47 -13.14 7.16 3.73
CA LYS A 47 -13.42 7.15 5.17
C LYS A 47 -12.24 6.81 6.09
N ASP A 48 -11.17 6.21 5.55
CA ASP A 48 -9.98 5.82 6.30
C ASP A 48 -8.92 6.94 6.34
N ILE A 49 -9.15 8.04 5.60
CA ILE A 49 -8.30 9.23 5.65
C ILE A 49 -8.40 9.87 7.03
N VAL A 50 -7.25 10.28 7.59
CA VAL A 50 -7.22 11.07 8.81
C VAL A 50 -7.67 12.48 8.49
N LEU A 51 -8.91 12.80 8.88
CA LEU A 51 -9.49 14.13 8.73
C LEU A 51 -9.20 14.98 9.97
N PRO A 52 -8.73 16.24 9.80
CA PRO A 52 -8.60 17.18 10.91
C PRO A 52 -9.98 17.60 11.45
N SER A 53 -10.01 18.13 12.68
CA SER A 53 -11.25 18.51 13.35
C SER A 53 -12.09 19.49 12.52
N GLY A 54 -13.37 19.15 12.32
CA GLY A 54 -14.32 20.02 11.60
C GLY A 54 -14.24 19.94 10.07
N VAL A 55 -13.67 18.85 9.55
CA VAL A 55 -13.62 18.55 8.11
C VAL A 55 -14.34 17.25 7.82
N GLU A 56 -15.22 17.26 6.82
CA GLU A 56 -15.92 16.10 6.28
C GLU A 56 -15.58 15.89 4.80
N LEU A 57 -15.69 14.66 4.32
CA LEU A 57 -15.48 14.33 2.91
C LEU A 57 -16.75 14.59 2.11
N ASP A 58 -16.60 15.28 0.97
CA ASP A 58 -17.66 15.53 -0.03
C ASP A 58 -17.57 14.53 -1.19
N ILE A 59 -17.10 13.32 -0.90
CA ILE A 59 -17.06 12.20 -1.84
C ILE A 59 -17.63 10.96 -1.15
N ALA A 60 -17.91 9.91 -1.91
CA ALA A 60 -18.40 8.68 -1.32
C ALA A 60 -17.37 8.12 -0.32
N ALA A 61 -17.83 7.76 0.88
CA ALA A 61 -16.97 7.19 1.93
C ALA A 61 -16.26 5.89 1.49
N ASP A 62 -16.86 5.20 0.52
CA ASP A 62 -16.37 3.96 -0.09
C ASP A 62 -15.59 4.18 -1.40
N GLU A 63 -15.29 5.45 -1.74
CA GLU A 63 -14.44 5.78 -2.88
C GLU A 63 -12.99 5.37 -2.58
N LEU A 64 -12.35 4.80 -3.58
CA LEU A 64 -10.97 4.37 -3.50
C LEU A 64 -10.04 5.57 -3.67
N VAL A 65 -9.18 5.80 -2.67
CA VAL A 65 -8.26 6.94 -2.64
C VAL A 65 -6.85 6.51 -3.00
N ALA A 66 -6.41 5.39 -2.43
CA ALA A 66 -5.10 4.85 -2.70
C ALA A 66 -5.09 3.33 -2.56
N THR A 67 -4.28 2.66 -3.37
CA THR A 67 -4.08 1.21 -3.33
C THR A 67 -2.60 0.90 -3.21
N VAL A 68 -2.27 -0.08 -2.39
CA VAL A 68 -0.93 -0.68 -2.35
C VAL A 68 -0.88 -1.79 -3.39
N VAL A 69 -0.03 -1.65 -4.40
CA VAL A 69 0.18 -2.64 -5.45
C VAL A 69 1.56 -3.26 -5.33
N GLU A 70 1.67 -4.55 -5.65
CA GLU A 70 2.95 -5.23 -5.69
C GLU A 70 3.77 -4.78 -6.90
N THR A 71 5.05 -4.54 -6.70
CA THR A 71 5.98 -4.27 -7.81
C THR A 71 6.45 -5.59 -8.41
N PRO A 72 6.89 -5.61 -9.68
CA PRO A 72 7.49 -6.80 -10.28
C PRO A 72 8.71 -7.32 -9.49
N ALA A 73 9.41 -6.45 -8.77
CA ALA A 73 10.51 -6.86 -7.88
C ALA A 73 10.00 -7.55 -6.60
N GLY A 74 8.89 -7.10 -6.01
CA GLY A 74 8.25 -7.76 -4.87
C GLY A 74 7.66 -9.12 -5.25
N HIS A 75 7.02 -9.21 -6.42
CA HIS A 75 6.47 -10.46 -6.92
C HIS A 75 7.55 -11.51 -7.22
N ALA A 76 8.72 -11.05 -7.70
CA ALA A 76 9.86 -11.93 -7.93
C ALA A 76 10.49 -12.45 -6.62
N ASP A 77 10.44 -11.67 -5.54
CA ASP A 77 10.96 -12.06 -4.22
C ASP A 77 10.04 -13.08 -3.52
N ASP A 78 8.72 -12.91 -3.59
CA ASP A 78 7.74 -13.87 -3.07
C ASP A 78 7.83 -15.23 -3.78
N LEU A 79 8.01 -15.22 -5.11
CA LEU A 79 8.21 -16.43 -5.90
C LEU A 79 9.59 -17.07 -5.70
N ALA A 80 10.55 -16.33 -5.12
CA ALA A 80 11.90 -16.81 -4.81
C ALA A 80 12.01 -17.44 -3.40
N ALA A 81 10.91 -17.59 -2.65
CA ALA A 81 10.87 -18.38 -1.43
C ALA A 81 11.58 -19.74 -1.68
N PRO A 82 12.52 -20.15 -0.81
CA PRO A 82 13.55 -21.11 -1.18
C PRO A 82 12.90 -22.44 -1.54
N ALA A 83 13.01 -22.83 -2.82
CA ALA A 83 12.90 -24.22 -3.21
C ALA A 83 13.81 -25.03 -2.26
N PRO A 84 13.31 -26.06 -1.56
CA PRO A 84 14.12 -26.81 -0.64
C PRO A 84 15.33 -27.33 -1.42
N ALA A 85 16.51 -26.91 -0.99
CA ALA A 85 17.76 -27.47 -1.46
C ALA A 85 17.68 -28.98 -1.24
N VAL A 86 17.44 -29.72 -2.31
CA VAL A 86 17.64 -31.17 -2.35
C VAL A 86 19.13 -31.42 -2.23
N ALA A 87 19.60 -31.44 -0.99
CA ALA A 87 20.77 -32.20 -0.62
C ALA A 87 20.43 -33.68 -0.81
N ALA A 88 20.92 -34.27 -1.90
CA ALA A 88 21.04 -35.72 -2.04
C ALA A 88 22.35 -36.03 -2.76
N ALA A 89 23.34 -36.41 -1.95
CA ALA A 89 24.56 -37.05 -2.37
C ALA A 89 24.28 -38.30 -3.21
N ALA A 90 25.04 -38.49 -4.28
CA ALA A 90 25.56 -39.78 -4.71
C ALA A 90 26.67 -39.60 -5.78
N GLU A 91 27.93 -39.59 -5.34
CA GLU A 91 28.93 -40.38 -6.07
C GLU A 91 28.57 -41.86 -5.86
N PRO A 92 28.68 -42.71 -6.89
CA PRO A 92 29.94 -43.45 -7.02
C PRO A 92 30.41 -43.69 -8.47
N ALA A 93 31.73 -43.66 -8.62
CA ALA A 93 32.61 -44.62 -9.29
C ALA A 93 32.23 -45.33 -10.61
N ALA A 94 33.27 -45.45 -11.45
CA ALA A 94 33.50 -46.35 -12.60
C ALA A 94 32.75 -45.97 -13.90
N GLU A 95 33.38 -45.97 -15.09
CA GLU A 95 34.48 -46.78 -15.63
C GLU A 95 35.27 -45.98 -16.68
#